data_AF-Q5NWF6-F1
#
_entry.id   AF-Q5NWF6-F1
#
_cell.length_a   1.000
_cell.length_b   1.000
_cell.length_c   1.000
_cell.angle_alpha   90.00
_cell.angle_beta   90.00
_cell.angle_gamma   90.00
#
_symmetry.space_group_name_H-M   'P 1'
#
loop_
_entity.id
_entity.type
_entity.pdbx_description
1 polymer ?
#
loop_
_entity_poly.entity_id
_entity_poly.type
_entity_poly.pdbx_seq_one_letter_code
_entity_poly.pdbx_strand_id
1 'polypeptide(L)'
;MPPAKTSNFWFHTNADVVARRKMLGLNQSEFWMRLGITQSGASRYESGRTIPNPVKILLQVAYGSDAQTTVAVAELREMPKRPEKQPERR
;
A
#
# COMPACT_ATOMS: atom_id res chain seq x y z
N MET A 1 1.29 21.11 -19.21
CA MET A 1 1.52 20.53 -17.86
C MET A 1 1.84 19.06 -18.05
N PRO A 2 2.97 18.53 -17.55
CA PRO A 2 3.21 17.10 -17.58
C PRO A 2 2.22 16.40 -16.64
N PRO A 3 1.66 15.24 -17.00
CA PRO A 3 0.82 14.47 -16.08
C PRO A 3 1.66 14.09 -14.86
N ALA A 4 1.12 14.37 -13.67
CA ALA A 4 1.69 13.95 -12.41
C ALA A 4 1.98 12.44 -12.48
N LYS A 5 3.21 12.06 -12.14
CA LYS A 5 3.73 10.69 -12.15
C LYS A 5 2.63 9.73 -11.69
N THR A 6 2.20 8.86 -12.60
CA THR A 6 1.29 7.76 -12.28
C THR A 6 1.99 6.91 -11.24
N SER A 7 1.62 7.10 -9.98
CA SER A 7 2.07 6.28 -8.85
C SER A 7 1.99 4.81 -9.27
N ASN A 8 3.14 4.14 -9.41
CA ASN A 8 3.25 2.83 -10.06
C ASN A 8 2.82 1.69 -9.12
N PHE A 9 1.92 1.99 -8.18
CA PHE A 9 1.44 1.09 -7.15
C PHE A 9 0.21 0.34 -7.68
N TRP A 10 0.21 -0.98 -7.55
CA TRP A 10 -0.89 -1.80 -8.04
C TRP A 10 -2.09 -1.85 -7.08
N PHE A 11 -1.87 -1.45 -5.82
CA PHE A 11 -2.89 -1.42 -4.76
C PHE A 11 -3.36 0.02 -4.49
N HIS A 12 -4.34 0.48 -5.25
CA HIS A 12 -4.93 1.81 -5.06
C HIS A 12 -6.14 1.77 -4.14
N THR A 13 -6.93 0.71 -4.25
CA THR A 13 -8.21 0.52 -3.57
C THR A 13 -8.23 -0.77 -2.75
N ASN A 14 -9.21 -0.88 -1.85
CA ASN A 14 -9.45 -2.13 -1.12
C ASN A 14 -9.88 -3.26 -2.05
N ALA A 15 -10.56 -2.93 -3.17
CA ALA A 15 -10.98 -3.89 -4.17
C ALA A 15 -9.78 -4.56 -4.85
N ASP A 16 -8.71 -3.82 -5.14
CA ASP A 16 -7.47 -4.35 -5.74
C ASP A 16 -6.83 -5.39 -4.81
N VAL A 17 -6.83 -5.10 -3.50
CA VAL A 17 -6.29 -6.00 -2.48
C VAL A 17 -7.12 -7.28 -2.37
N VAL A 18 -8.44 -7.15 -2.35
CA VAL A 18 -9.36 -8.31 -2.33
C VAL A 18 -9.23 -9.15 -3.60
N ALA A 19 -9.11 -8.51 -4.77
CA ALA A 19 -8.90 -9.18 -6.04
C ALA A 19 -7.60 -9.97 -6.02
N ARG A 20 -6.49 -9.35 -5.58
CA ARG A 20 -5.20 -10.04 -5.46
C ARG A 20 -5.26 -11.22 -4.51
N ARG A 21 -5.88 -11.06 -3.34
CA ARG A 21 -6.07 -12.16 -2.38
C ARG A 21 -6.83 -13.33 -3.00
N LYS A 22 -7.93 -13.05 -3.70
CA LYS A 22 -8.74 -14.07 -4.38
C LYS A 22 -7.96 -14.77 -5.50
N MET A 23 -7.17 -14.04 -6.28
CA MET A 23 -6.30 -14.63 -7.32
C MET A 23 -5.27 -15.60 -6.74
N LEU A 24 -4.80 -15.35 -5.51
CA LEU A 24 -3.85 -16.21 -4.80
C LEU A 24 -4.54 -17.39 -4.09
N GLY A 25 -5.88 -17.45 -4.07
CA GLY A 25 -6.63 -18.51 -3.39
C GLY A 25 -6.54 -18.46 -1.86
N LEU A 26 -6.14 -17.33 -1.27
CA LEU A 26 -5.89 -17.19 0.17
C LEU A 26 -7.11 -16.66 0.92
N ASN A 27 -7.27 -17.12 2.17
CA ASN A 27 -8.22 -16.50 3.10
C ASN A 27 -7.66 -15.18 3.68
N GLN A 28 -8.50 -14.43 4.41
CA GLN A 28 -8.10 -13.14 4.98
C GLN A 28 -6.90 -13.28 5.93
N SER A 29 -6.96 -14.23 6.86
CA SER A 29 -5.89 -14.40 7.84
C SER A 29 -4.55 -14.73 7.18
N GLU A 30 -4.52 -15.66 6.22
CA GLU A 30 -3.31 -16.07 5.50
C GLU A 30 -2.68 -14.92 4.71
N PHE A 31 -3.51 -14.15 4.01
CA PHE A 31 -3.04 -13.03 3.21
C PHE A 31 -2.48 -11.90 4.09
N TRP A 32 -3.18 -11.52 5.14
CA TRP A 32 -2.81 -10.35 5.95
C TRP A 32 -1.72 -10.67 7.00
N MET A 33 -1.59 -11.93 7.43
CA MET A 33 -0.57 -12.37 8.38
C MET A 33 0.85 -12.16 7.86
N ARG A 34 1.08 -12.25 6.53
CA ARG A 34 2.39 -11.98 5.93
C ARG A 34 2.86 -10.53 6.15
N LEU A 35 1.91 -9.63 6.39
CA LEU A 35 2.14 -8.20 6.67
C LEU A 35 2.09 -7.90 8.19
N GLY A 36 1.98 -8.92 9.04
CA GLY A 36 1.80 -8.76 10.49
C GLY A 36 0.44 -8.18 10.89
N ILE A 37 -0.56 -8.23 10.00
CA ILE A 37 -1.90 -7.67 10.25
C ILE A 37 -2.82 -8.79 10.76
N THR A 38 -3.51 -8.52 11.87
CA THR A 38 -4.48 -9.44 12.47
C THR A 38 -5.74 -9.58 11.62
N GLN A 39 -6.50 -10.66 11.83
CA GLN A 39 -7.77 -10.87 11.12
C GLN A 39 -8.79 -9.73 11.34
N SER A 40 -8.86 -9.16 12.55
CA SER A 40 -9.73 -8.01 12.83
C SER A 40 -9.27 -6.74 12.09
N GLY A 41 -7.97 -6.56 11.87
CA GLY A 41 -7.42 -5.50 11.02
C GLY A 41 -7.74 -5.73 9.53
N ALA A 42 -7.52 -6.96 9.06
CA ALA A 42 -7.83 -7.40 7.70
C ALA A 42 -9.30 -7.14 7.33
N SER A 43 -10.22 -7.55 8.21
CA SER A 43 -11.65 -7.36 8.02
C SER A 43 -12.01 -5.88 7.83
N ARG A 44 -11.40 -4.95 8.58
CA ARG A 44 -11.64 -3.51 8.44
C ARG A 44 -11.20 -2.99 7.08
N TYR A 45 -10.03 -3.42 6.62
CA TYR A 45 -9.51 -3.01 5.32
C TYR A 45 -10.36 -3.54 4.17
N GLU A 46 -10.75 -4.81 4.20
CA GLU A 46 -11.58 -5.39 3.13
C GLU A 46 -13.03 -4.89 3.13
N SER A 47 -13.55 -4.43 4.27
CA SER A 47 -14.92 -3.89 4.39
C SER A 47 -15.06 -2.40 4.05
N GLY A 48 -13.98 -1.72 3.65
CA GLY A 48 -14.07 -0.35 3.13
C GLY A 48 -13.26 0.70 3.90
N ARG A 49 -12.58 0.34 5.00
CA ARG A 49 -11.67 1.29 5.66
C ARG A 49 -10.49 1.60 4.75
N THR A 50 -10.11 2.87 4.68
CA THR A 50 -8.91 3.30 3.96
C THR A 50 -7.67 2.58 4.50
N ILE A 51 -6.98 1.85 3.63
CA ILE A 51 -5.71 1.21 3.96
C ILE A 51 -4.62 2.29 4.06
N PRO A 52 -3.85 2.35 5.17
CA PRO A 52 -2.75 3.30 5.31
C PRO A 52 -1.68 3.12 4.23
N ASN A 53 -1.06 4.21 3.78
CA ASN A 53 0.00 4.17 2.76
C ASN A 53 1.16 3.19 3.10
N PRO A 54 1.66 3.11 4.36
CA PRO A 54 2.68 2.11 4.69
C PRO A 54 2.23 0.67 4.40
N VAL A 55 0.97 0.36 4.64
CA VAL A 55 0.40 -0.97 4.36
C VAL A 55 0.30 -1.22 2.86
N LYS A 56 -0.07 -0.21 2.07
CA LYS A 56 -0.09 -0.31 0.59
C LYS A 56 1.30 -0.59 0.01
N ILE A 57 2.34 0.04 0.58
CA ILE A 57 3.73 -0.22 0.20
C ILE A 57 4.12 -1.66 0.54
N LEU A 58 3.80 -2.13 1.75
CA LEU A 58 4.10 -3.52 2.12
C LEU A 58 3.33 -4.53 1.27
N LEU A 59 2.08 -4.25 0.90
CA LEU A 59 1.31 -5.05 -0.06
C LEU A 59 2.03 -5.12 -1.41
N GLN A 60 2.54 -4.00 -1.90
CA GLN A 60 3.32 -3.93 -3.14
C GLN A 60 4.58 -4.80 -3.04
N VAL A 61 5.33 -4.68 -1.94
CA VAL A 61 6.56 -5.46 -1.72
C VAL A 61 6.26 -6.96 -1.60
N ALA A 62 5.19 -7.35 -0.91
CA ALA A 62 4.87 -8.75 -0.64
C ALA A 62 4.21 -9.48 -1.81
N TYR A 63 3.42 -8.77 -2.64
CA TYR A 63 2.54 -9.38 -3.64
C TYR A 63 2.63 -8.75 -5.03
N GLY A 64 3.35 -7.65 -5.20
CA GLY A 64 3.60 -7.01 -6.50
C GLY A 64 4.66 -7.75 -7.32
N SER A 65 4.92 -7.27 -8.54
CA SER A 65 6.02 -7.78 -9.36
C SER A 65 7.36 -7.16 -8.95
N ASP A 66 8.46 -7.86 -9.20
CA ASP A 66 9.82 -7.40 -8.86
C ASP A 66 10.14 -6.01 -9.44
N ALA A 67 9.72 -5.75 -10.68
CA ALA A 67 9.89 -4.46 -11.33
C ALA A 67 9.16 -3.34 -10.58
N GLN A 68 7.90 -3.58 -10.18
CA GLN A 68 7.12 -2.59 -9.45
C GLN A 68 7.65 -2.40 -8.02
N THR A 69 8.05 -3.49 -7.35
CA THR A 69 8.66 -3.45 -6.02
C THR A 69 9.96 -2.63 -6.04
N THR A 70 10.80 -2.82 -7.06
CA THR A 70 12.03 -2.04 -7.23
C THR A 70 11.75 -0.56 -7.35
N VAL A 71 10.76 -0.17 -8.17
CA VAL A 71 10.33 1.22 -8.31
C VAL A 71 9.79 1.78 -7.00
N ALA A 72 8.90 1.06 -6.32
CA ALA A 72 8.30 1.49 -5.06
C ALA A 72 9.36 1.69 -3.95
N VAL A 73 10.35 0.80 -3.87
CA VAL A 73 11.45 0.92 -2.90
C VAL A 73 12.36 2.10 -3.25
N ALA A 74 12.65 2.32 -4.53
CA ALA A 74 13.44 3.47 -4.96
C ALA A 74 12.72 4.79 -4.61
N GLU A 75 11.42 4.91 -4.92
CA GLU A 75 10.63 6.08 -4.54
C GLU A 75 10.60 6.32 -3.03
N LEU A 76 10.51 5.26 -2.23
CA LEU A 76 10.52 5.37 -0.77
C LEU A 76 11.86 5.86 -0.22
N ARG A 77 12.98 5.53 -0.88
CA ARG A 77 14.33 6.00 -0.50
C ARG A 77 14.53 7.48 -0.86
N GLU A 78 13.98 7.90 -1.98
CA GLU A 78 14.06 9.30 -2.46
C GLU A 78 12.98 10.20 -1.86
N MET A 79 12.04 9.65 -1.08
CA MET A 79 10.99 10.44 -0.44
C MET A 79 11.61 11.48 0.50
N PRO A 80 11.34 12.78 0.29
CA PRO A 80 11.89 13.82 1.14
C PRO A 80 11.42 13.57 2.58
N LYS A 81 12.35 13.73 3.54
CA LYS A 81 11.99 13.74 4.97
C LYS A 81 10.85 14.73 5.14
N ARG A 82 9.79 14.29 5.83
CA ARG A 82 8.52 15.01 6.07
C ARG A 82 8.76 16.53 6.02
N PRO A 83 8.04 17.30 5.18
CA PRO A 83 8.24 18.73 5.13
C PRO A 83 8.07 19.27 6.55
N GLU A 84 9.11 19.96 7.02
CA GLU A 84 9.12 20.65 8.30
C GLU A 84 7.84 21.50 8.35
N LYS A 85 7.03 21.31 9.40
CA LYS A 85 5.78 22.05 9.54
C LYS A 85 6.13 23.53 9.46
N GLN A 86 5.74 24.22 8.39
CA GLN A 86 5.86 25.67 8.35
C GLN A 86 5.12 26.22 9.57
N PRO A 87 5.79 27.03 10.43
CA PRO A 87 5.12 27.60 11.57
C PRO A 87 3.96 28.43 11.05
N GLU A 88 2.78 28.10 11.54
CA GLU A 88 1.52 28.75 11.22
C GLU A 88 1.69 30.25 11.45
N ARG A 89 1.73 31.02 10.35
CA ARG A 89 1.85 32.47 10.41
C ARG A 89 0.56 33.00 11.04
N ARG A 90 0.68 33.43 12.30
CA ARG A 90 -0.33 34.20 13.03
C ARG A 90 -0.59 35.53 12.35
#